data_AF-A0AAE3R8M6-F1
#
_entry.id   AF-A0AAE3R8M6-F1
#
_cell.length_a   1.000
_cell.length_b   1.000
_cell.length_c   1.000
_cell.angle_alpha   90.00
_cell.angle_beta   90.00
_cell.angle_gamma   90.00
#
_symmetry.space_group_name_H-M   'P 1'
#
loop_
_entity.id
_entity.type
_entity.pdbx_description
1 polymer ?
#
loop_
_entity_poly.entity_id
_entity_poly.type
_entity_poly.pdbx_seq_one_letter_code
_entity_poly.pdbx_strand_id
1 'polypeptide(L)'
;MHKLCYCKWLTAIVLSAFCHVSYAQRTLQPKEKRTYAVELLKKYNPEGWKILRQVDSLAFHHPYDQYVEGNTEFDVRNSLGTIVHEMNHGYASLLAGKLKPKDAQNYMCYYLGSDEYHLVKFTDVFPTEKMGRNIPKNLRTFRFDTYIYNPKESIALASNTLGIYGLMDEWVAYYHGTLTDVNMNCWYEENTPGNAEDWYDYFSNVCSAINAHQEFKFFCLSYLVYAQKYYPQDYKALMQNHELVETFLKVNELFTQLVKKYEKTKEKIFTDLRAKGVKVVEEDEWIYLNRFGAGNYLTEYKLLGKEMQKPAYQQMLQNLKGANKLAMHGSFGRQ
;
A
#
# COMPACT_ATOMS: atom_id res chain seq x y z
N MET A 1 19.05 13.26 -23.26
CA MET A 1 17.81 14.00 -22.95
C MET A 1 16.75 13.00 -22.49
N HIS A 2 16.70 12.71 -21.19
CA HIS A 2 15.79 11.73 -20.63
C HIS A 2 14.42 12.37 -20.40
N LYS A 3 13.40 11.94 -21.17
CA LYS A 3 12.00 12.16 -20.79
C LYS A 3 11.67 11.17 -19.68
N LEU A 4 11.81 11.61 -18.42
CA LEU A 4 11.16 10.96 -17.28
C LEU A 4 9.65 10.97 -17.56
N CYS A 5 9.09 9.81 -17.83
CA CYS A 5 7.66 9.64 -18.03
C CYS A 5 7.00 9.75 -16.64
N TYR A 6 6.63 10.97 -16.26
CA TYR A 6 5.78 11.22 -15.09
C TYR A 6 4.40 10.63 -15.38
N CYS A 7 4.13 9.40 -14.94
CA CYS A 7 2.76 8.91 -14.82
C CYS A 7 2.09 9.70 -13.69
N LYS A 8 1.07 10.49 -14.04
CA LYS A 8 0.18 11.11 -13.06
C LYS A 8 -0.70 10.01 -12.47
N TRP A 9 -0.42 9.61 -11.25
CA TRP A 9 -1.26 8.73 -10.46
C TRP A 9 -2.44 9.52 -9.90
N LEU A 10 -3.66 9.00 -10.08
CA LEU A 10 -4.88 9.58 -9.52
C LEU A 10 -5.13 8.88 -8.19
N THR A 11 -4.85 9.58 -7.10
CA THR A 11 -5.27 9.19 -5.75
C THR A 11 -6.80 9.19 -5.68
N ALA A 12 -7.38 8.12 -5.17
CA ALA A 12 -8.81 8.08 -4.86
C ALA A 12 -9.08 8.99 -3.65
N ILE A 13 -9.68 10.14 -3.93
CA ILE A 13 -10.00 11.20 -2.96
C ILE A 13 -11.13 10.72 -2.03
N VAL A 14 -10.87 10.72 -0.72
CA VAL A 14 -11.90 10.51 0.31
C VAL A 14 -12.34 11.87 0.83
N LEU A 15 -13.43 12.41 0.27
CA LEU A 15 -14.11 13.57 0.82
C LEU A 15 -14.95 13.13 2.04
N SER A 16 -14.40 13.31 3.24
CA SER A 16 -15.18 13.26 4.48
C SER A 16 -15.35 14.69 5.01
N ALA A 17 -16.57 15.23 4.89
CA ALA A 17 -16.92 16.53 5.43
C ALA A 17 -17.77 16.33 6.70
N PHE A 18 -17.15 16.41 7.88
CA PHE A 18 -17.88 16.57 9.14
C PHE A 18 -17.13 17.54 10.09
N CYS A 19 -17.92 18.34 10.81
CA CYS A 19 -17.43 19.38 11.72
C CYS A 19 -16.59 18.80 12.87
N HIS A 20 -15.32 19.15 12.89
CA HIS A 20 -14.40 18.92 14.02
C HIS A 20 -14.59 19.96 15.13
N VAL A 21 -14.52 19.52 16.39
CA VAL A 21 -14.29 20.40 17.53
C VAL A 21 -12.82 20.79 17.53
N SER A 22 -12.59 22.04 17.11
CA SER A 22 -11.29 22.72 16.99
C SER A 22 -10.48 22.69 18.30
N TYR A 23 -9.49 21.79 18.39
CA TYR A 23 -8.19 22.28 18.84
C TYR A 23 -7.70 23.27 17.79
N ALA A 24 -7.17 24.43 18.21
CA ALA A 24 -6.72 25.46 17.28
C ALA A 24 -5.64 24.88 16.34
N GLN A 25 -6.06 24.49 15.13
CA GLN A 25 -5.15 23.96 14.12
C GLN A 25 -4.43 25.12 13.45
N ARG A 26 -3.11 24.99 13.35
CA ARG A 26 -2.31 25.98 12.65
C ARG A 26 -2.46 25.79 11.14
N THR A 27 -2.80 26.87 10.44
CA THR A 27 -2.66 26.93 8.99
C THR A 27 -1.18 27.04 8.63
N LEU A 28 -0.73 26.16 7.75
CA LEU A 28 0.65 26.01 7.30
C LEU A 28 0.83 26.59 5.90
N GLN A 29 1.86 27.41 5.74
CA GLN A 29 2.37 27.78 4.41
C GLN A 29 3.01 26.56 3.73
N PRO A 30 3.16 26.56 2.38
CA PRO A 30 3.68 25.40 1.64
C PRO A 30 5.02 24.84 2.19
N LYS A 31 5.97 25.71 2.54
CA LYS A 31 7.24 25.30 3.14
C LYS A 31 7.08 24.69 4.54
N GLU A 32 6.09 25.14 5.31
CA GLU A 32 5.83 24.64 6.66
C GLU A 32 5.17 23.25 6.64
N LYS A 33 4.32 22.97 5.64
CA LYS A 33 3.77 21.61 5.43
C LYS A 33 4.88 20.57 5.33
N ARG A 34 5.90 20.90 4.54
CA ARG A 34 7.08 20.08 4.32
C ARG A 34 7.84 19.81 5.62
N THR A 35 8.16 20.87 6.34
CA THR A 35 8.83 20.76 7.64
C THR A 35 8.03 19.91 8.62
N TYR A 36 6.73 20.17 8.74
CA TYR A 36 5.85 19.45 9.66
C TYR A 36 5.73 17.96 9.30
N ALA A 37 5.52 17.62 8.03
CA ALA A 37 5.49 16.24 7.58
C ALA A 37 6.78 15.48 7.91
N VAL A 38 7.94 16.12 7.67
CA VAL A 38 9.25 15.55 7.97
C VAL A 38 9.44 15.33 9.48
N GLU A 39 9.02 16.27 10.32
CA GLU A 39 9.09 16.14 11.78
C GLU A 39 8.26 14.96 12.28
N LEU A 40 7.02 14.82 11.80
CA LEU A 40 6.15 13.70 12.14
C LEU A 40 6.73 12.36 11.69
N LEU A 41 7.20 12.26 10.44
CA LEU A 41 7.79 11.02 9.93
C LEU A 41 9.06 10.66 10.67
N LYS A 42 9.96 11.62 10.98
CA LYS A 42 11.17 11.33 11.76
C LYS A 42 10.86 10.73 13.12
N LYS A 43 9.83 11.25 13.80
CA LYS A 43 9.49 10.83 15.15
C LYS A 43 8.69 9.53 15.18
N TYR A 44 7.65 9.43 14.35
CA TYR A 44 6.66 8.36 14.46
C TYR A 44 6.76 7.30 13.36
N ASN A 45 7.38 7.59 12.21
CA ASN A 45 7.61 6.59 11.16
C ASN A 45 8.98 6.74 10.45
N PRO A 46 10.09 6.33 11.10
CA PRO A 46 11.44 6.50 10.56
C PRO A 46 11.66 5.88 9.17
N GLU A 47 10.96 4.79 8.84
CA GLU A 47 11.00 4.19 7.50
C GLU A 47 10.36 5.10 6.43
N GLY A 48 9.21 5.71 6.73
CA GLY A 48 8.60 6.70 5.84
C GLY A 48 9.49 7.92 5.64
N TRP A 49 10.11 8.43 6.71
CA TRP A 49 11.10 9.50 6.61
C TRP A 49 12.28 9.11 5.71
N LYS A 50 12.78 7.89 5.85
CA LYS A 50 13.88 7.40 5.02
C LYS A 50 13.52 7.39 3.55
N ILE A 51 12.32 6.95 3.17
CA ILE A 51 11.84 7.00 1.77
C ILE A 51 11.90 8.44 1.24
N LEU A 52 11.31 9.39 1.96
CA LEU A 52 11.32 10.82 1.56
C LEU A 52 12.74 11.35 1.37
N ARG A 53 13.61 11.09 2.34
CA ARG A 53 15.02 11.52 2.28
C ARG A 53 15.75 10.92 1.09
N GLN A 54 15.49 9.66 0.76
CA GLN A 54 16.14 9.01 -0.39
C GLN A 54 15.66 9.61 -1.71
N VAL A 55 14.36 9.89 -1.86
CA VAL A 55 13.83 10.61 -3.04
C VAL A 55 14.51 11.98 -3.18
N ASP A 56 14.55 12.77 -2.10
CA ASP A 56 15.21 14.09 -2.10
C ASP A 56 16.71 14.01 -2.44
N SER A 57 17.39 12.92 -2.09
CA SER A 57 18.81 12.72 -2.40
C SER A 57 19.07 12.29 -3.84
N LEU A 58 18.10 11.63 -4.48
CA LEU A 58 18.23 11.05 -5.81
C LEU A 58 17.58 11.93 -6.90
N ALA A 59 16.66 12.82 -6.54
CA ALA A 59 15.99 13.74 -7.45
C ALA A 59 16.06 15.19 -6.93
N PHE A 60 16.24 16.16 -7.83
CA PHE A 60 16.10 17.57 -7.50
C PHE A 60 14.62 17.89 -7.21
N HIS A 61 14.26 17.88 -5.93
CA HIS A 61 12.96 18.30 -5.38
C HIS A 61 11.73 17.59 -5.97
N HIS A 62 11.24 16.56 -5.28
CA HIS A 62 9.90 16.03 -5.53
C HIS A 62 8.86 16.82 -4.71
N PRO A 63 7.83 17.41 -5.34
CA PRO A 63 6.84 18.24 -4.66
C PRO A 63 5.82 17.36 -3.96
N TYR A 64 6.11 16.84 -2.77
CA TYR A 64 5.14 16.03 -2.02
C TYR A 64 4.02 16.85 -1.37
N ASP A 65 4.14 18.18 -1.35
CA ASP A 65 3.05 19.10 -0.98
C ASP A 65 1.85 19.00 -1.93
N GLN A 66 2.03 18.48 -3.13
CA GLN A 66 0.93 18.19 -4.07
C GLN A 66 -0.02 17.09 -3.58
N TYR A 67 0.42 16.27 -2.62
CA TYR A 67 -0.36 15.18 -2.05
C TYR A 67 -1.01 15.54 -0.71
N VAL A 68 -0.87 16.79 -0.26
CA VAL A 68 -1.56 17.30 0.93
C VAL A 68 -2.89 17.92 0.52
N GLU A 69 -3.99 17.33 0.97
CA GLU A 69 -5.34 17.88 0.75
C GLU A 69 -5.66 18.95 1.80
N GLY A 70 -5.23 20.19 1.56
CA GLY A 70 -5.52 21.33 2.43
C GLY A 70 -4.25 21.97 3.01
N ASN A 71 -4.42 22.84 4.01
CA ASN A 71 -3.34 23.70 4.54
C ASN A 71 -3.21 23.66 6.06
N THR A 72 -3.80 22.70 6.76
CA THR A 72 -3.71 22.58 8.22
C THR A 72 -2.72 21.49 8.65
N GLU A 73 -2.33 21.49 9.92
CA GLU A 73 -1.57 20.38 10.53
C GLU A 73 -2.34 19.05 10.45
N PHE A 74 -3.67 19.08 10.56
CA PHE A 74 -4.53 17.92 10.37
C PHE A 74 -4.45 17.39 8.94
N ASP A 75 -4.55 18.27 7.95
CA ASP A 75 -4.48 17.89 6.53
C ASP A 75 -3.15 17.23 6.21
N VAL A 76 -2.04 17.79 6.70
CA VAL A 76 -0.70 17.22 6.51
C VAL A 76 -0.59 15.86 7.19
N ARG A 77 -1.02 15.73 8.45
CA ARG A 77 -0.96 14.47 9.21
C ARG A 77 -1.78 13.37 8.52
N ASN A 78 -3.00 13.67 8.09
CA ASN A 78 -3.88 12.71 7.43
C ASN A 78 -3.42 12.36 6.01
N SER A 79 -2.55 13.19 5.40
CA SER A 79 -1.95 12.91 4.09
C SER A 79 -0.64 12.12 4.16
N LEU A 80 -0.10 11.81 5.36
CA LEU A 80 1.22 11.20 5.48
C LEU A 80 1.31 9.80 4.83
N GLY A 81 0.29 8.95 4.99
CA GLY A 81 0.23 7.65 4.33
C GLY A 81 0.29 7.79 2.80
N THR A 82 -0.51 8.70 2.24
CA THR A 82 -0.49 9.03 0.81
C THR A 82 0.85 9.56 0.35
N ILE A 83 1.46 10.51 1.09
CA ILE A 83 2.78 11.05 0.76
C ILE A 83 3.81 9.92 0.71
N VAL A 84 3.86 9.05 1.71
CA VAL A 84 4.84 7.97 1.77
C VAL A 84 4.59 6.93 0.68
N HIS A 85 3.33 6.62 0.37
CA HIS A 85 2.94 5.75 -0.76
C HIS A 85 3.50 6.30 -2.09
N GLU A 86 3.23 7.56 -2.40
CA GLU A 86 3.67 8.20 -3.65
C GLU A 86 5.19 8.34 -3.72
N MET A 87 5.84 8.68 -2.61
CA MET A 87 7.30 8.74 -2.53
C MET A 87 7.94 7.36 -2.65
N ASN A 88 7.24 6.28 -2.29
CA ASN A 88 7.75 4.92 -2.49
C ASN A 88 7.89 4.59 -3.98
N HIS A 89 6.88 4.90 -4.80
CA HIS A 89 6.98 4.77 -6.26
C HIS A 89 8.16 5.58 -6.83
N GLY A 90 8.28 6.84 -6.40
CA GLY A 90 9.39 7.70 -6.79
C GLY A 90 10.75 7.11 -6.41
N TYR A 91 10.88 6.61 -5.18
CA TYR A 91 12.12 6.01 -4.70
C TYR A 91 12.47 4.73 -5.45
N ALA A 92 11.52 3.82 -5.63
CA ALA A 92 11.66 2.59 -6.40
C ALA A 92 12.21 2.84 -7.81
N SER A 93 11.60 3.77 -8.55
CA SER A 93 12.04 4.16 -9.89
C SER A 93 13.45 4.74 -9.90
N LEU A 94 13.76 5.67 -8.98
CA LEU A 94 15.08 6.29 -8.87
C LEU A 94 16.16 5.27 -8.49
N LEU A 95 15.83 4.30 -7.64
CA LEU A 95 16.75 3.25 -7.22
C LEU A 95 17.05 2.29 -8.38
N ALA A 96 16.06 1.91 -9.19
CA ALA A 96 16.30 1.15 -10.42
C ALA A 96 17.23 1.90 -11.38
N GLY A 97 17.00 3.21 -11.58
CA GLY A 97 17.86 4.10 -12.36
C GLY A 97 19.31 4.15 -11.85
N LYS A 98 19.50 4.22 -10.53
CA LYS A 98 20.82 4.22 -9.89
C LYS A 98 21.53 2.87 -10.05
N LEU A 99 20.82 1.76 -9.88
CA LEU A 99 21.41 0.40 -9.92
C LEU A 99 21.66 -0.10 -11.35
N LYS A 100 20.85 0.32 -12.32
CA LYS A 100 20.97 -0.05 -13.74
C LYS A 100 20.88 1.18 -14.66
N PRO A 101 21.84 2.11 -14.65
CA PRO A 101 21.73 3.39 -15.39
C PRO A 101 21.50 3.27 -16.90
N LYS A 102 21.92 2.16 -17.52
CA LYS A 102 21.78 1.93 -18.97
C LYS A 102 20.54 1.13 -19.36
N ASP A 103 19.95 0.41 -18.40
CA ASP A 103 18.93 -0.61 -18.65
C ASP A 103 17.74 -0.52 -17.67
N ALA A 104 17.58 0.58 -16.95
CA ALA A 104 16.58 0.74 -15.89
C ALA A 104 15.15 0.42 -16.36
N GLN A 105 14.83 0.69 -17.62
CA GLN A 105 13.56 0.37 -18.26
C GLN A 105 13.23 -1.13 -18.32
N ASN A 106 14.21 -2.00 -18.10
CA ASN A 106 14.06 -3.45 -18.10
C ASN A 106 13.87 -4.03 -16.68
N TYR A 107 13.80 -3.17 -15.66
CA TYR A 107 13.71 -3.58 -14.26
C TYR A 107 12.66 -2.77 -13.50
N MET A 108 12.07 -3.41 -12.48
CA MET A 108 11.39 -2.73 -11.39
C MET A 108 12.20 -2.91 -10.12
N CYS A 109 12.29 -1.89 -9.27
CA CYS A 109 12.88 -2.05 -7.95
C CYS A 109 11.79 -1.93 -6.88
N TYR A 110 11.74 -2.85 -5.94
CA TYR A 110 10.79 -2.82 -4.82
C TYR A 110 11.55 -2.57 -3.52
N TYR A 111 11.30 -1.45 -2.86
CA TYR A 111 11.86 -1.18 -1.53
C TYR A 111 10.99 -1.83 -0.45
N LEU A 112 11.56 -2.75 0.33
CA LEU A 112 10.83 -3.58 1.29
C LEU A 112 10.96 -3.10 2.74
N GLY A 113 11.73 -2.02 2.98
CA GLY A 113 12.02 -1.47 4.31
C GLY A 113 13.41 -1.87 4.80
N SER A 114 13.95 -1.12 5.77
CA SER A 114 15.20 -1.48 6.47
C SER A 114 16.40 -1.76 5.53
N ASP A 115 16.52 -0.96 4.46
CA ASP A 115 17.58 -1.07 3.43
C ASP A 115 17.48 -2.31 2.53
N GLU A 116 16.44 -3.13 2.69
CA GLU A 116 16.13 -4.25 1.81
C GLU A 116 15.39 -3.74 0.57
N TYR A 117 15.85 -4.17 -0.59
CA TYR A 117 15.18 -3.93 -1.87
C TYR A 117 15.46 -5.09 -2.84
N HIS A 118 14.50 -5.37 -3.71
CA HIS A 118 14.67 -6.34 -4.78
C HIS A 118 14.66 -5.64 -6.14
N LEU A 119 15.70 -5.87 -6.94
CA LEU A 119 15.76 -5.39 -8.32
C LEU A 119 15.32 -6.52 -9.25
N VAL A 120 14.11 -6.39 -9.77
CA VAL A 120 13.42 -7.45 -10.51
C VAL A 120 13.45 -7.16 -12.00
N LYS A 121 14.03 -8.06 -12.79
CA LYS A 121 14.02 -7.95 -14.25
C LYS A 121 12.62 -8.23 -14.79
N PHE A 122 12.15 -7.45 -15.75
CA PHE A 122 10.90 -7.72 -16.42
C PHE A 122 10.96 -9.02 -17.24
N THR A 123 9.83 -9.72 -17.23
CA THR A 123 9.48 -10.80 -18.15
C THR A 123 8.19 -10.43 -18.87
N ASP A 124 7.80 -11.19 -19.88
CA ASP A 124 6.58 -10.92 -20.62
C ASP A 124 5.36 -10.94 -19.70
N VAL A 125 4.45 -10.00 -19.94
CA VAL A 125 3.22 -9.77 -19.17
C VAL A 125 2.04 -9.51 -20.09
N PHE A 126 0.84 -9.60 -19.53
CA PHE A 126 -0.39 -9.25 -20.19
C PHE A 126 -1.17 -8.20 -19.36
N PRO A 127 -2.07 -7.42 -20.00
CA PRO A 127 -2.87 -6.41 -19.30
C PRO A 127 -3.76 -7.02 -18.21
N THR A 128 -3.81 -6.40 -17.03
CA THR A 128 -4.62 -6.85 -15.88
C THR A 128 -6.12 -6.90 -16.20
N GLU A 129 -6.59 -6.08 -17.13
CA GLU A 129 -7.97 -6.13 -17.61
C GLU A 129 -8.38 -7.50 -18.16
N LYS A 130 -7.45 -8.25 -18.78
CA LYS A 130 -7.75 -9.59 -19.32
C LYS A 130 -8.18 -10.56 -18.23
N MET A 131 -7.55 -10.51 -17.05
CA MET A 131 -8.03 -11.28 -15.90
C MET A 131 -9.27 -10.64 -15.28
N GLY A 132 -9.34 -9.31 -15.23
CA GLY A 132 -10.44 -8.55 -14.61
C GLY A 132 -11.82 -8.90 -15.17
N ARG A 133 -11.91 -9.11 -16.48
CA ARG A 133 -13.15 -9.54 -17.15
C ARG A 133 -13.72 -10.86 -16.60
N ASN A 134 -12.86 -11.73 -16.06
CA ASN A 134 -13.23 -13.03 -15.50
C ASN A 134 -13.43 -13.01 -13.98
N ILE A 135 -13.11 -11.91 -13.29
CA ILE A 135 -13.38 -11.76 -11.87
C ILE A 135 -14.89 -11.49 -11.68
N PRO A 136 -15.61 -12.34 -10.92
CA PRO A 136 -17.02 -12.14 -10.61
C PRO A 136 -17.30 -10.76 -10.01
N LYS A 137 -18.43 -10.13 -10.36
CA LYS A 137 -18.78 -8.78 -9.88
C LYS A 137 -18.76 -8.64 -8.36
N ASN A 138 -19.19 -9.69 -7.65
CA ASN A 138 -19.19 -9.70 -6.19
C ASN A 138 -17.78 -9.77 -5.57
N LEU A 139 -16.71 -9.96 -6.35
CA LEU A 139 -15.32 -9.95 -5.88
C LEU A 139 -14.55 -8.70 -6.35
N ARG A 140 -15.25 -7.75 -6.97
CA ARG A 140 -14.69 -6.47 -7.42
C ARG A 140 -14.88 -5.46 -6.31
N THR A 141 -13.89 -5.40 -5.42
CA THR A 141 -13.84 -4.50 -4.26
C THR A 141 -13.43 -3.08 -4.65
N PHE A 142 -13.41 -2.17 -3.68
CA PHE A 142 -13.13 -0.74 -3.87
C PHE A 142 -12.00 -0.42 -4.88
N ARG A 143 -10.86 -1.11 -4.82
CA ARG A 143 -9.69 -0.81 -5.66
C ARG A 143 -9.71 -1.50 -7.04
N PHE A 144 -10.70 -2.34 -7.33
CA PHE A 144 -10.74 -3.12 -8.56
C PHE A 144 -10.74 -2.25 -9.83
N ASP A 145 -11.60 -1.24 -9.90
CA ASP A 145 -11.70 -0.39 -11.09
C ASP A 145 -10.43 0.46 -11.31
N THR A 146 -9.76 0.82 -10.21
CA THR A 146 -8.54 1.62 -10.24
C THR A 146 -7.33 0.84 -10.71
N TYR A 147 -7.21 -0.46 -10.42
CA TYR A 147 -5.97 -1.21 -10.69
C TYR A 147 -6.12 -2.42 -11.63
N ILE A 148 -7.35 -2.88 -11.86
CA ILE A 148 -7.59 -4.09 -12.67
C ILE A 148 -8.35 -3.77 -13.94
N TYR A 149 -9.37 -2.93 -13.84
CA TYR A 149 -10.28 -2.69 -14.96
C TYR A 149 -10.76 -1.25 -14.94
N ASN A 150 -10.14 -0.37 -15.73
CA ASN A 150 -10.62 0.99 -15.88
C ASN A 150 -11.51 1.10 -17.12
N PRO A 151 -12.85 1.13 -16.98
CA PRO A 151 -13.76 1.28 -18.11
C PRO A 151 -13.69 2.68 -18.76
N LYS A 152 -13.01 3.64 -18.14
CA LYS A 152 -12.78 4.98 -18.68
C LYS A 152 -11.39 4.98 -19.32
N GLU A 153 -11.35 4.57 -20.59
CA GLU A 153 -10.17 4.25 -21.44
C GLU A 153 -9.08 5.35 -21.57
N SER A 154 -9.19 6.49 -20.89
CA SER A 154 -8.29 7.64 -21.08
C SER A 154 -7.00 7.61 -20.24
N ILE A 155 -6.79 6.61 -19.38
CA ILE A 155 -5.61 6.54 -18.50
C ILE A 155 -4.98 5.14 -18.55
N ALA A 156 -3.75 5.08 -19.03
CA ALA A 156 -2.91 3.89 -18.92
C ALA A 156 -2.47 3.72 -17.46
N LEU A 157 -3.15 2.84 -16.72
CA LEU A 157 -2.72 2.42 -15.38
C LEU A 157 -1.42 1.63 -15.49
N ALA A 158 -0.43 1.86 -14.62
CA ALA A 158 0.82 1.09 -14.71
C ALA A 158 0.61 -0.39 -14.44
N SER A 159 -0.39 -0.77 -13.64
CA SER A 159 -0.83 -2.17 -13.50
C SER A 159 -1.31 -2.76 -14.84
N ASN A 160 -1.97 -1.97 -15.69
CA ASN A 160 -2.47 -2.46 -16.98
C ASN A 160 -1.37 -2.52 -18.05
N THR A 161 -0.29 -1.76 -17.91
CA THR A 161 0.87 -1.77 -18.84
C THR A 161 2.00 -2.70 -18.39
N LEU A 162 2.22 -2.82 -17.09
CA LEU A 162 3.29 -3.63 -16.47
C LEU A 162 2.80 -4.94 -15.86
N GLY A 163 1.50 -5.24 -15.96
CA GLY A 163 0.90 -6.48 -15.46
C GLY A 163 1.13 -6.65 -13.96
N ILE A 164 1.59 -7.85 -13.56
CA ILE A 164 1.88 -8.17 -12.16
C ILE A 164 2.96 -7.27 -11.53
N TYR A 165 3.89 -6.73 -12.31
CA TYR A 165 4.92 -5.84 -11.77
C TYR A 165 4.31 -4.52 -11.29
N GLY A 166 3.35 -3.97 -12.02
CA GLY A 166 2.61 -2.79 -11.57
C GLY A 166 1.73 -3.09 -10.35
N LEU A 167 1.09 -4.26 -10.29
CA LEU A 167 0.33 -4.67 -9.10
C LEU A 167 1.21 -4.82 -7.85
N MET A 168 2.42 -5.33 -8.02
CA MET A 168 3.41 -5.47 -6.94
C MET A 168 3.94 -4.11 -6.47
N ASP A 169 4.16 -3.17 -7.39
CA ASP A 169 4.62 -1.82 -7.08
C ASP A 169 3.59 -1.09 -6.20
N GLU A 170 2.32 -1.13 -6.59
CA GLU A 170 1.20 -0.64 -5.79
C GLU A 170 1.12 -1.32 -4.43
N TRP A 171 1.26 -2.64 -4.37
CA TRP A 171 1.16 -3.36 -3.11
C TRP A 171 2.24 -2.95 -2.11
N VAL A 172 3.48 -2.77 -2.59
CA VAL A 172 4.61 -2.31 -1.79
C VAL A 172 4.41 -0.85 -1.36
N ALA A 173 3.92 0.02 -2.24
CA ALA A 173 3.62 1.41 -1.90
C ALA A 173 2.50 1.50 -0.85
N TYR A 174 1.42 0.72 -0.98
CA TYR A 174 0.37 0.61 0.04
C TYR A 174 0.90 0.07 1.36
N TYR A 175 1.84 -0.87 1.35
CA TYR A 175 2.46 -1.34 2.58
C TYR A 175 3.14 -0.19 3.34
N HIS A 176 3.95 0.63 2.67
CA HIS A 176 4.64 1.75 3.32
C HIS A 176 3.70 2.90 3.72
N GLY A 177 2.69 3.20 2.91
CA GLY A 177 1.64 4.16 3.26
C GLY A 177 0.86 3.70 4.49
N THR A 178 0.36 2.46 4.48
CA THR A 178 -0.39 1.88 5.60
C THR A 178 0.47 1.76 6.87
N LEU A 179 1.75 1.42 6.74
CA LEU A 179 2.68 1.40 7.88
C LEU A 179 2.76 2.79 8.53
N THR A 180 2.79 3.85 7.72
CA THR A 180 2.77 5.23 8.20
C THR A 180 1.50 5.51 8.98
N ASP A 181 0.33 5.21 8.42
CA ASP A 181 -0.95 5.48 9.06
C ASP A 181 -1.12 4.70 10.36
N VAL A 182 -0.73 3.42 10.37
CA VAL A 182 -0.76 2.58 11.58
C VAL A 182 0.14 3.17 12.67
N ASN A 183 1.35 3.62 12.32
CA ASN A 183 2.32 4.19 13.26
C ASN A 183 1.92 5.57 13.80
N MET A 184 1.01 6.28 13.14
CA MET A 184 0.50 7.56 13.65
C MET A 184 -0.35 7.38 14.92
N ASN A 185 -0.68 6.16 15.36
CA ASN A 185 -1.33 5.94 16.65
C ASN A 185 -0.55 6.58 17.81
N CYS A 186 0.80 6.52 17.78
CA CYS A 186 1.65 7.14 18.80
C CYS A 186 1.48 8.66 18.84
N TRP A 187 1.25 9.30 17.69
CA TRP A 187 0.97 10.74 17.64
C TRP A 187 -0.34 11.06 18.40
N TYR A 188 -1.40 10.27 18.18
CA TYR A 188 -2.67 10.48 18.88
C TYR A 188 -2.51 10.27 20.39
N GLU A 189 -1.77 9.23 20.82
CA GLU A 189 -1.50 8.96 22.24
C GLU A 189 -0.75 10.11 22.93
N GLU A 190 0.19 10.76 22.24
CA GLU A 190 1.04 11.81 22.81
C GLU A 190 0.45 13.22 22.71
N ASN A 191 -0.38 13.49 21.70
CA ASN A 191 -0.76 14.86 21.33
C ASN A 191 -2.25 15.15 21.45
N THR A 192 -3.05 14.16 21.87
CA THR A 192 -4.50 14.34 22.05
C THR A 192 -4.96 13.86 23.42
N PRO A 193 -6.13 14.34 23.91
CA PRO A 193 -6.76 13.76 25.10
C PRO A 193 -7.14 12.28 24.94
N GLY A 194 -7.12 11.75 23.71
CA GLY A 194 -7.52 10.40 23.37
C GLY A 194 -9.00 10.18 23.63
N ASN A 195 -9.83 11.14 23.20
CA ASN A 195 -11.29 11.08 23.26
C ASN A 195 -11.85 10.36 22.01
N ALA A 196 -13.17 10.19 21.93
CA ALA A 196 -13.81 9.47 20.83
C ALA A 196 -13.60 10.12 19.44
N GLU A 197 -13.49 11.45 19.36
CA GLU A 197 -13.28 12.19 18.11
C GLU A 197 -11.84 12.02 17.61
N ASP A 198 -10.85 12.11 18.51
CA ASP A 198 -9.44 11.90 18.17
C ASP A 198 -9.22 10.53 17.50
N TRP A 199 -9.83 9.49 18.07
CA TRP A 199 -9.70 8.13 17.55
C TRP A 199 -10.58 7.85 16.33
N TYR A 200 -11.68 8.58 16.15
CA TYR A 200 -12.47 8.51 14.92
C TYR A 200 -11.64 8.92 13.70
N ASP A 201 -10.83 9.99 13.81
CA ASP A 201 -9.94 10.43 12.73
C ASP A 201 -8.89 9.37 12.39
N TYR A 202 -8.28 8.79 13.42
CA TYR A 202 -7.31 7.70 13.26
C TYR A 202 -7.92 6.50 12.53
N PHE A 203 -9.08 6.01 12.98
CA PHE A 203 -9.72 4.85 12.36
C PHE A 203 -10.18 5.13 10.93
N SER A 204 -10.67 6.34 10.64
CA SER A 204 -11.09 6.73 9.30
C SER A 204 -9.96 6.65 8.27
N ASN A 205 -8.72 6.92 8.68
CA ASN A 205 -7.56 6.81 7.81
C ASN A 205 -7.06 5.36 7.66
N VAL A 206 -6.93 4.62 8.77
CA VAL A 206 -6.22 3.33 8.76
C VAL A 206 -7.05 2.18 8.17
N CYS A 207 -8.37 2.13 8.42
CA CYS A 207 -9.18 0.97 8.07
C CYS A 207 -9.22 0.71 6.56
N SER A 208 -9.39 1.75 5.74
CA SER A 208 -9.37 1.62 4.28
C SER A 208 -8.00 1.20 3.75
N ALA A 209 -6.91 1.67 4.37
CA ALA A 209 -5.55 1.36 3.96
C ALA A 209 -5.19 -0.11 4.22
N ILE A 210 -5.59 -0.66 5.38
CA ILE A 210 -5.38 -2.07 5.74
C ILE A 210 -6.00 -3.04 4.74
N ASN A 211 -7.14 -2.69 4.14
CA ASN A 211 -7.81 -3.51 3.14
C ASN A 211 -7.00 -3.75 1.86
N ALA A 212 -6.09 -2.82 1.53
CA ALA A 212 -5.22 -2.97 0.37
C ALA A 212 -4.44 -4.29 0.41
N HIS A 213 -4.11 -4.82 1.60
CA HIS A 213 -3.42 -6.10 1.72
C HIS A 213 -4.17 -7.26 1.03
N GLN A 214 -5.47 -7.42 1.33
CA GLN A 214 -6.24 -8.53 0.75
C GLN A 214 -6.54 -8.29 -0.72
N GLU A 215 -6.80 -7.05 -1.11
CA GLU A 215 -7.06 -6.68 -2.51
C GLU A 215 -5.87 -6.98 -3.41
N PHE A 216 -4.69 -6.43 -3.12
CA PHE A 216 -3.52 -6.64 -3.97
C PHE A 216 -3.01 -8.08 -3.94
N LYS A 217 -3.11 -8.77 -2.79
CA LYS A 217 -2.84 -10.21 -2.72
C LYS A 217 -3.77 -10.98 -3.66
N PHE A 218 -5.07 -10.68 -3.62
CA PHE A 218 -6.06 -11.31 -4.48
C PHE A 218 -5.82 -11.00 -5.96
N PHE A 219 -5.47 -9.76 -6.30
CA PHE A 219 -5.18 -9.33 -7.66
C PHE A 219 -3.95 -10.05 -8.23
N CYS A 220 -2.84 -10.08 -7.49
CA CYS A 220 -1.62 -10.78 -7.91
C CYS A 220 -1.84 -12.30 -8.03
N LEU A 221 -2.55 -12.92 -7.09
CA LEU A 221 -2.86 -14.36 -7.18
C LEU A 221 -3.81 -14.66 -8.34
N SER A 222 -4.82 -13.84 -8.56
CA SER A 222 -5.73 -13.97 -9.71
C SER A 222 -4.98 -13.81 -11.03
N TYR A 223 -4.00 -12.91 -11.10
CA TYR A 223 -3.14 -12.74 -12.25
C TYR A 223 -2.36 -14.02 -12.55
N LEU A 224 -1.71 -14.61 -11.55
CA LEU A 224 -0.94 -15.84 -11.72
C LEU A 224 -1.82 -17.05 -12.07
N VAL A 225 -2.98 -17.20 -11.43
CA VAL A 225 -3.94 -18.28 -11.74
C VAL A 225 -4.46 -18.14 -13.18
N TYR A 226 -4.75 -16.91 -13.60
CA TYR A 226 -5.16 -16.64 -14.98
C TYR A 226 -4.03 -16.91 -15.98
N ALA A 227 -2.81 -16.45 -15.67
CA ALA A 227 -1.61 -16.70 -16.47
C ALA A 227 -1.38 -18.20 -16.65
N GLN A 228 -1.46 -18.99 -15.59
CA GLN A 228 -1.26 -20.43 -15.64
C GLN A 228 -2.19 -21.12 -16.65
N LYS A 229 -3.42 -20.63 -16.79
CA LYS A 229 -4.44 -21.21 -17.68
C LYS A 229 -4.35 -20.70 -19.11
N TYR A 230 -4.11 -19.41 -19.31
CA TYR A 230 -4.26 -18.75 -20.62
C TYR A 230 -2.95 -18.22 -21.22
N TYR A 231 -1.92 -18.03 -20.39
CA TYR A 231 -0.60 -17.53 -20.76
C TYR A 231 0.51 -18.40 -20.13
N PRO A 232 0.58 -19.71 -20.44
CA PRO A 232 1.44 -20.64 -19.71
C PRO A 232 2.94 -20.34 -19.84
N GLN A 233 3.37 -19.70 -20.93
CA GLN A 233 4.77 -19.27 -21.10
C GLN A 233 5.10 -18.08 -20.18
N ASP A 234 4.26 -17.04 -20.19
CA ASP A 234 4.38 -15.89 -19.28
C ASP A 234 4.35 -16.36 -17.82
N TYR A 235 3.40 -17.24 -17.46
CA TYR A 235 3.34 -17.85 -16.14
C TYR A 235 4.65 -18.54 -15.76
N LYS A 236 5.21 -19.37 -16.65
CA LYS A 236 6.48 -20.04 -16.40
C LYS A 236 7.62 -19.04 -16.19
N ALA A 237 7.71 -18.00 -17.02
CA ALA A 237 8.73 -16.96 -16.89
C ALA A 237 8.60 -16.19 -15.55
N LEU A 238 7.38 -15.84 -15.15
CA LEU A 238 7.09 -15.18 -13.88
C LEU A 238 7.45 -16.06 -12.69
N MET A 239 7.11 -17.35 -12.72
CA MET A 239 7.44 -18.28 -11.63
C MET A 239 8.93 -18.64 -11.55
N GLN A 240 9.67 -18.48 -12.65
CA GLN A 240 11.13 -18.65 -12.69
C GLN A 240 11.89 -17.38 -12.29
N ASN A 241 11.21 -16.23 -12.25
CA ASN A 241 11.76 -14.96 -11.79
C ASN A 241 11.80 -14.96 -10.25
N HIS A 242 12.94 -15.39 -9.70
CA HIS A 242 13.10 -15.59 -8.26
C HIS A 242 12.85 -14.31 -7.47
N GLU A 243 13.38 -13.19 -7.94
CA GLU A 243 13.26 -11.90 -7.27
C GLU A 243 11.80 -11.42 -7.23
N LEU A 244 11.01 -11.67 -8.28
CA LEU A 244 9.56 -11.40 -8.26
C LEU A 244 8.85 -12.27 -7.21
N VAL A 245 9.11 -13.58 -7.21
CA VAL A 245 8.48 -14.54 -6.30
C VAL A 245 8.84 -14.21 -4.84
N GLU A 246 10.10 -13.90 -4.58
CA GLU A 246 10.59 -13.52 -3.26
C GLU A 246 9.95 -12.20 -2.81
N THR A 247 9.88 -11.19 -3.68
CA THR A 247 9.19 -9.93 -3.39
C THR A 247 7.73 -10.15 -3.02
N PHE A 248 7.00 -10.99 -3.78
CA PHE A 248 5.61 -11.34 -3.47
C PHE A 248 5.49 -11.94 -2.06
N LEU A 249 6.32 -12.93 -1.74
CA LEU A 249 6.25 -13.60 -0.44
C LEU A 249 6.60 -12.64 0.70
N LYS A 250 7.62 -11.81 0.50
CA LYS A 250 8.11 -10.86 1.50
C LYS A 250 7.11 -9.74 1.78
N VAL A 251 6.55 -9.08 0.75
CA VAL A 251 5.53 -8.05 0.97
C VAL A 251 4.26 -8.63 1.60
N ASN A 252 3.86 -9.85 1.20
CA ASN A 252 2.73 -10.53 1.81
C ASN A 252 2.98 -10.78 3.32
N GLU A 253 4.18 -11.21 3.69
CA GLU A 253 4.55 -11.42 5.09
C GLU A 253 4.58 -10.10 5.88
N LEU A 254 5.29 -9.09 5.39
CA LEU A 254 5.41 -7.78 6.04
C LEU A 254 4.03 -7.15 6.29
N PHE A 255 3.17 -7.18 5.27
CA PHE A 255 1.84 -6.59 5.39
C PHE A 255 0.92 -7.47 6.27
N THR A 256 1.07 -8.79 6.28
CA THR A 256 0.39 -9.66 7.25
C THR A 256 0.78 -9.31 8.69
N GLN A 257 2.07 -9.03 8.95
CA GLN A 257 2.54 -8.61 10.26
C GLN A 257 1.99 -7.22 10.63
N LEU A 258 1.92 -6.30 9.65
CA LEU A 258 1.32 -4.98 9.85
C LEU A 258 -0.17 -5.05 10.22
N VAL A 259 -0.95 -5.91 9.55
CA VAL A 259 -2.36 -6.15 9.91
C VAL A 259 -2.45 -6.64 11.36
N LYS A 260 -1.62 -7.62 11.76
CA LYS A 260 -1.60 -8.11 13.15
C LYS A 260 -1.20 -7.02 14.15
N LYS A 261 -0.28 -6.13 13.78
CA LYS A 261 0.09 -4.98 14.61
C LYS A 261 -1.12 -4.04 14.78
N TYR A 262 -1.79 -3.70 13.68
CA TYR A 262 -2.97 -2.84 13.70
C TYR A 262 -4.09 -3.42 14.55
N GLU A 263 -4.43 -4.71 14.42
CA GLU A 263 -5.47 -5.35 15.24
C GLU A 263 -5.17 -5.22 16.74
N LYS A 264 -3.92 -5.46 17.15
CA LYS A 264 -3.49 -5.26 18.55
C LYS A 264 -3.59 -3.80 18.99
N THR A 265 -3.20 -2.87 18.14
CA THR A 265 -3.32 -1.42 18.41
C THR A 265 -4.78 -1.01 18.56
N LYS A 266 -5.67 -1.48 17.68
CA LYS A 266 -7.12 -1.24 17.74
C LYS A 266 -7.73 -1.80 19.02
N GLU A 267 -7.39 -3.03 19.41
CA GLU A 267 -7.83 -3.64 20.67
C GLU A 267 -7.41 -2.83 21.90
N LYS A 268 -6.16 -2.34 21.92
CA LYS A 268 -5.66 -1.45 22.99
C LYS A 268 -6.48 -0.17 23.03
N ILE A 269 -6.65 0.52 21.90
CA ILE A 269 -7.41 1.78 21.81
C ILE A 269 -8.85 1.57 22.30
N PHE A 270 -9.50 0.47 21.90
CA PHE A 270 -10.86 0.15 22.35
C PHE A 270 -10.93 -0.08 23.86
N THR A 271 -9.92 -0.74 24.43
CA THR A 271 -9.83 -0.96 25.88
C THR A 271 -9.67 0.36 26.61
N ASP A 272 -8.75 1.22 26.17
CA ASP A 272 -8.50 2.54 26.76
C ASP A 272 -9.73 3.45 26.67
N LEU A 273 -10.45 3.42 25.53
CA LEU A 273 -11.69 4.17 25.33
C LEU A 273 -12.82 3.70 26.25
N ARG A 274 -13.02 2.38 26.37
CA ARG A 274 -14.03 1.81 27.28
C ARG A 274 -13.74 2.17 28.74
N ALA A 275 -12.47 2.18 29.14
CA ALA A 275 -12.06 2.60 30.48
C ALA A 275 -12.39 4.09 30.76
N LYS A 276 -12.44 4.92 29.71
CA LYS A 276 -12.89 6.33 29.77
C LYS A 276 -14.41 6.50 29.66
N GLY A 277 -15.18 5.41 29.65
CA GLY A 277 -16.65 5.44 29.53
C GLY A 277 -17.17 5.67 28.11
N VAL A 278 -16.31 5.54 27.08
CA VAL A 278 -16.75 5.63 25.68
C VAL A 278 -17.44 4.33 25.28
N LYS A 279 -18.63 4.44 24.68
CA LYS A 279 -19.30 3.29 24.05
C LYS A 279 -18.58 2.94 22.75
N VAL A 280 -17.95 1.78 22.72
CA VAL A 280 -17.25 1.25 21.55
C VAL A 280 -18.02 0.07 20.98
N VAL A 281 -18.47 0.17 19.73
CA VAL A 281 -19.09 -0.92 18.96
C VAL A 281 -18.28 -1.12 17.68
N GLU A 282 -17.90 -2.37 17.41
CA GLU A 282 -17.24 -2.75 16.16
C GLU A 282 -18.17 -3.67 15.38
N GLU A 283 -18.49 -3.27 14.16
CA GLU A 283 -19.22 -4.03 13.15
C GLU A 283 -18.33 -4.18 11.91
N ASP A 284 -18.72 -5.04 10.98
CA ASP A 284 -17.88 -5.32 9.80
C ASP A 284 -17.67 -4.07 8.92
N GLU A 285 -18.68 -3.21 8.80
CA GLU A 285 -18.57 -1.98 7.99
C GLU A 285 -18.25 -0.73 8.79
N TRP A 286 -18.45 -0.73 10.12
CA TRP A 286 -18.38 0.47 10.94
C TRP A 286 -17.76 0.22 12.31
N ILE A 287 -16.93 1.16 12.76
CA ILE A 287 -16.51 1.33 14.15
C ILE A 287 -17.25 2.54 14.71
N TYR A 288 -18.07 2.35 15.74
CA TYR A 288 -18.76 3.42 16.45
C TYR A 288 -18.09 3.74 17.78
N LEU A 289 -17.72 5.01 17.95
CA LEU A 289 -17.21 5.59 19.20
C LEU A 289 -18.21 6.65 19.68
N ASN A 290 -19.05 6.31 20.65
CA ASN A 290 -20.24 7.08 21.03
C ASN A 290 -21.16 7.35 19.83
N ARG A 291 -21.12 8.57 19.27
CA ARG A 291 -21.92 9.02 18.11
C ARG A 291 -21.11 9.11 16.81
N PHE A 292 -19.79 8.92 16.88
CA PHE A 292 -18.89 9.00 15.72
C PHE A 292 -18.76 7.61 15.09
N GLY A 293 -18.84 7.51 13.76
CA GLY A 293 -18.79 6.24 13.04
C GLY A 293 -17.73 6.28 11.94
N ALA A 294 -16.64 5.53 12.09
CA ALA A 294 -15.59 5.37 11.10
C ALA A 294 -15.81 4.08 10.29
N GLY A 295 -15.52 4.08 8.99
CA GLY A 295 -15.63 2.87 8.17
C GLY A 295 -14.61 1.81 8.61
N ASN A 296 -15.05 0.56 8.78
CA ASN A 296 -14.21 -0.60 9.17
C ASN A 296 -13.87 -1.50 7.98
N TYR A 297 -14.74 -1.54 6.96
CA TYR A 297 -14.54 -2.21 5.67
C TYR A 297 -14.13 -3.71 5.74
N LEU A 298 -14.40 -4.40 6.86
CA LEU A 298 -14.02 -5.80 7.06
C LEU A 298 -14.81 -6.75 6.17
N THR A 299 -15.98 -6.36 5.64
CA THR A 299 -16.74 -7.25 4.73
C THR A 299 -15.92 -7.59 3.50
N GLU A 300 -15.33 -6.59 2.84
CA GLU A 300 -14.48 -6.80 1.66
C GLU A 300 -13.20 -7.60 2.01
N TYR A 301 -12.58 -7.25 3.14
CA TYR A 301 -11.40 -7.96 3.65
C TYR A 301 -11.68 -9.46 3.84
N LYS A 302 -12.76 -9.80 4.55
CA LYS A 302 -13.19 -11.17 4.83
C LYS A 302 -13.62 -11.89 3.56
N LEU A 303 -14.30 -11.19 2.65
CA LEU A 303 -14.75 -11.72 1.37
C LEU A 303 -13.59 -12.22 0.51
N LEU A 304 -12.59 -11.37 0.29
CA LEU A 304 -11.39 -11.75 -0.48
C LEU A 304 -10.54 -12.78 0.28
N GLY A 305 -10.42 -12.64 1.60
CA GLY A 305 -9.73 -13.61 2.44
C GLY A 305 -10.33 -15.02 2.35
N LYS A 306 -11.67 -15.12 2.30
CA LYS A 306 -12.42 -16.37 2.09
C LYS A 306 -12.27 -16.88 0.67
N GLU A 307 -12.38 -16.01 -0.33
CA GLU A 307 -12.22 -16.38 -1.74
C GLU A 307 -10.85 -17.03 -1.99
N MET A 308 -9.80 -16.45 -1.43
CA MET A 308 -8.44 -16.96 -1.54
C MET A 308 -8.22 -18.30 -0.82
N GLN A 309 -9.17 -18.82 -0.03
CA GLN A 309 -9.10 -20.18 0.52
C GLN A 309 -9.44 -21.27 -0.51
N LYS A 310 -9.96 -20.90 -1.69
CA LYS A 310 -10.26 -21.89 -2.73
C LYS A 310 -8.99 -22.59 -3.23
N PRO A 311 -9.09 -23.86 -3.70
CA PRO A 311 -7.94 -24.67 -4.07
C PRO A 311 -6.99 -24.02 -5.09
N ALA A 312 -7.52 -23.30 -6.08
CA ALA A 312 -6.70 -22.64 -7.10
C ALA A 312 -5.70 -21.63 -6.49
N TYR A 313 -6.17 -20.80 -5.56
CA TYR A 313 -5.35 -19.77 -4.91
C TYR A 313 -4.38 -20.37 -3.90
N GLN A 314 -4.82 -21.35 -3.11
CA GLN A 314 -3.96 -22.07 -2.17
C GLN A 314 -2.85 -22.83 -2.91
N GLN A 315 -3.17 -23.49 -4.02
CA GLN A 315 -2.19 -24.15 -4.87
C GLN A 315 -1.19 -23.13 -5.43
N MET A 316 -1.66 -21.97 -5.90
CA MET A 316 -0.77 -20.93 -6.40
C MET A 316 0.21 -20.42 -5.32
N LEU A 317 -0.27 -20.21 -4.08
CA LEU A 317 0.58 -19.87 -2.95
C LEU A 317 1.63 -20.95 -2.65
N GLN A 318 1.26 -22.22 -2.76
CA GLN A 318 2.23 -23.32 -2.60
C GLN A 318 3.24 -23.35 -3.75
N ASN A 319 2.82 -23.08 -4.99
CA ASN A 319 3.71 -22.98 -6.14
C ASN A 319 4.75 -21.87 -5.95
N LEU A 320 4.32 -20.69 -5.46
CA LEU A 320 5.23 -19.57 -5.14
C LEU A 320 6.26 -19.96 -4.07
N LYS A 321 5.81 -20.58 -2.98
CA LYS A 321 6.71 -21.10 -1.94
C LYS A 321 7.67 -22.16 -2.45
N GLY A 322 7.19 -23.06 -3.32
CA GLY A 322 7.99 -24.11 -3.96
C GLY A 322 9.06 -23.54 -4.89
N ALA A 323 8.69 -22.59 -5.74
CA ALA A 323 9.60 -21.89 -6.64
C ALA A 323 10.72 -21.18 -5.85
N ASN A 324 10.36 -20.49 -4.76
CA ASN A 324 11.34 -19.81 -3.90
C ASN A 324 12.34 -20.77 -3.26
N LYS A 325 11.86 -21.93 -2.75
CA LYS A 325 12.74 -22.95 -2.15
C LYS A 325 13.72 -23.54 -3.16
N LEU A 326 13.27 -23.82 -4.38
CA LEU A 326 14.14 -24.36 -5.44
C LEU A 326 15.26 -23.39 -5.83
N ALA A 327 14.95 -22.10 -5.90
CA ALA A 327 15.95 -21.06 -6.18
C ALA A 327 17.03 -21.00 -5.07
N MET A 328 16.62 -21.07 -3.81
CA MET A 328 17.53 -21.03 -2.65
C MET A 328 18.44 -22.27 -2.54
N HIS A 329 18.04 -23.44 -3.07
CA HIS A 329 18.89 -24.63 -3.06
C HIS A 329 19.78 -24.73 -4.31
N GLY A 330 19.37 -24.12 -5.43
CA GLY A 330 20.17 -24.06 -6.66
C GLY A 330 21.37 -23.12 -6.61
N SER A 331 21.43 -22.21 -5.64
CA SER A 331 22.56 -21.28 -5.41
C SER A 331 23.71 -21.88 -4.58
N PHE A 332 23.47 -22.95 -3.81
CA PHE A 332 24.52 -23.66 -3.06
C PHE A 332 25.35 -24.64 -3.91
N GLY A 333 24.99 -24.87 -5.18
CA GLY A 333 25.72 -25.75 -6.11
C GLY A 333 26.67 -25.02 -7.07
N ARG A 334 26.88 -23.72 -6.89
CA ARG A 334 27.84 -22.91 -7.67
C ARG A 334 28.75 -22.12 -6.73
N GLN A 335 29.70 -22.83 -6.13
CA GLN A 335 30.95 -22.26 -5.62
C GLN A 335 32.12 -22.93 -6.34
#